data_AF-A0A7X3P7G7-F1
#
_entry.id   AF-A0A7X3P7G7-F1
#
_cell.length_a   1.000
_cell.length_b   1.000
_cell.length_c   1.000
_cell.angle_alpha   90.00
_cell.angle_beta   90.00
_cell.angle_gamma   90.00
#
_symmetry.space_group_name_H-M   'P 1'
#
loop_
_entity.id
_entity.type
_entity.pdbx_description
1 polymer ?
#
loop_
_entity_poly.entity_id
_entity_poly.type
_entity_poly.pdbx_seq_one_letter_code
_entity_poly.pdbx_strand_id
1 'polypeptide(L)'
;MTYFAYLDEFGHIGPYVSREDPKYHQSPVFGLAGLVLSSKRVREFGTWFFKRKCQLLQWEIDRDGKHPAQWEKKGSSLYTVRNVRKYPELRRFTNRLFNQINEISGFVFYVGMRKTEPLDAHRPDKGPSILNY
;
A
#
# COMPACT_ATOMS: atom_id res chain seq x y z
N MET A 1 12.28 -1.90 -23.22
CA MET A 1 11.41 -2.78 -22.42
C MET A 1 10.40 -1.90 -21.70
N THR A 2 9.09 -2.15 -21.82
CA THR A 2 8.06 -1.23 -21.32
C THR A 2 7.45 -1.77 -20.04
N TYR A 3 7.29 -0.89 -19.05
CA TYR A 3 6.75 -1.21 -17.74
C TYR A 3 5.60 -0.27 -17.38
N PHE A 4 4.67 -0.78 -16.58
CA PHE A 4 3.71 0.03 -15.85
C PHE A 4 4.18 0.15 -14.41
N ALA A 5 4.32 1.38 -13.93
CA ALA A 5 4.61 1.67 -12.53
C ALA A 5 3.34 2.21 -11.88
N TYR A 6 2.94 1.60 -10.76
CA TYR A 6 1.94 2.13 -9.85
C TYR A 6 2.67 2.65 -8.63
N LEU A 7 2.33 3.86 -8.20
CA LEU A 7 2.98 4.57 -7.10
C LEU A 7 1.90 5.23 -6.25
N ASP A 8 2.04 5.11 -4.93
CA ASP A 8 1.17 5.74 -3.95
C ASP A 8 1.98 6.22 -2.74
N GLU A 9 1.42 7.19 -2.03
CA GLU A 9 2.01 7.74 -0.80
C GLU A 9 1.65 6.87 0.40
N PHE A 10 2.59 6.77 1.34
CA PHE A 10 2.33 6.20 2.66
C PHE A 10 2.85 7.10 3.76
N GLY A 11 2.13 7.08 4.88
CA GLY A 11 2.36 8.00 5.98
C GLY A 11 1.57 9.29 5.83
N HIS A 12 1.67 10.15 6.84
CA HIS A 12 1.03 11.47 6.83
C HIS A 12 2.04 12.53 6.40
N ILE A 13 1.64 13.63 5.78
CA ILE A 13 2.56 14.71 5.40
C ILE A 13 2.99 15.53 6.63
N GLY A 14 2.08 15.79 7.58
CA GLY A 14 2.34 16.67 8.73
C GLY A 14 3.42 16.18 9.69
N PRO A 15 3.89 17.02 10.64
CA PRO A 15 5.01 16.67 11.50
C PRO A 15 4.67 15.50 12.43
N TYR A 16 5.71 14.89 12.98
CA TYR A 16 5.60 13.83 13.99
C TYR A 16 6.46 14.20 15.19
N VAL A 17 5.85 14.18 16.38
CA VAL A 17 6.54 14.47 17.65
C VAL A 17 6.75 13.17 18.42
N SER A 18 5.66 12.54 18.84
CA SER A 18 5.64 11.26 19.54
C SER A 18 4.29 10.58 19.32
N ARG A 19 4.16 9.29 19.65
CA ARG A 19 2.88 8.57 19.52
C ARG A 19 1.82 9.03 20.53
N GLU A 20 2.26 9.69 21.59
CA GLU A 20 1.42 10.16 22.68
C GLU A 20 1.01 11.63 22.51
N ASP A 21 1.59 12.35 21.54
CA ASP A 21 1.26 13.75 21.28
C ASP A 21 -0.21 13.91 20.84
N PRO A 22 -0.99 14.84 21.40
CA PRO A 22 -2.41 14.96 21.08
C PRO A 22 -2.70 15.32 19.61
N LYS A 23 -1.75 15.91 18.87
CA LYS A 23 -1.95 16.43 17.52
C LYS A 23 -1.02 15.80 16.47
N TYR A 24 0.23 15.50 16.84
CA TYR A 24 1.31 15.08 15.93
C TYR A 24 1.78 13.64 16.20
N HIS A 25 0.83 12.72 16.36
CA HIS A 25 1.05 11.31 16.71
C HIS A 25 0.84 10.31 15.57
N GLN A 26 0.75 10.80 14.33
CA GLN A 26 0.54 9.94 13.18
C GLN A 26 1.82 9.18 12.81
N SER A 27 2.11 9.01 11.52
CA SER A 27 3.28 8.26 11.09
C SER A 27 4.58 9.05 11.28
N PRO A 28 5.64 8.48 11.90
CA PRO A 28 6.98 9.07 11.95
C PRO A 28 7.71 9.02 10.60
N VAL A 29 7.15 8.29 9.62
CA VAL A 29 7.71 8.13 8.28
C VAL A 29 6.70 8.62 7.25
N PHE A 30 7.19 9.32 6.23
CA PHE A 30 6.45 9.62 5.01
C PHE A 30 7.24 9.13 3.80
N GLY A 31 6.56 8.61 2.80
CA GLY A 31 7.24 7.97 1.67
C GLY A 31 6.31 7.59 0.53
N LEU A 32 6.91 6.94 -0.46
CA LEU A 32 6.26 6.45 -1.66
C LEU A 32 6.51 4.94 -1.77
N ALA A 33 5.46 4.19 -2.06
CA ALA A 33 5.54 2.76 -2.31
C ALA A 33 4.81 2.44 -3.60
N GLY A 34 5.27 1.38 -4.28
CA GLY A 34 4.75 1.07 -5.58
C GLY A 34 5.14 -0.31 -6.06
N LEU A 35 4.59 -0.66 -7.22
CA LEU A 35 4.92 -1.88 -7.93
C LEU A 35 5.12 -1.59 -9.41
N VAL A 36 6.07 -2.29 -10.00
CA VAL A 36 6.41 -2.20 -11.41
C VAL A 36 6.11 -3.54 -12.06
N LEU A 37 5.32 -3.52 -13.14
CA LEU A 37 4.92 -4.71 -13.89
C LEU A 37 5.32 -4.59 -15.36
N SER A 38 5.78 -5.70 -15.94
CA SER A 38 6.04 -5.76 -17.38
C SER A 38 4.76 -5.56 -18.19
N SER A 39 4.81 -4.69 -19.21
CA SER A 39 3.65 -4.42 -20.07
C SER A 39 3.13 -5.67 -20.79
N LYS A 40 3.99 -6.68 -21.02
CA LYS A 40 3.63 -7.94 -21.66
C LYS A 40 2.75 -8.84 -20.78
N ARG A 41 2.86 -8.72 -19.46
CA ARG A 41 2.19 -9.62 -18.49
C ARG A 41 1.14 -8.94 -17.62
N VAL A 42 1.01 -7.61 -17.70
CA VAL A 42 0.07 -6.84 -16.87
C VAL A 42 -1.39 -7.29 -17.01
N ARG A 43 -1.84 -7.68 -18.20
CA ARG A 43 -3.23 -8.14 -18.43
C ARG A 43 -3.49 -9.49 -17.74
N GLU A 44 -2.60 -10.45 -17.95
CA GLU A 44 -2.66 -11.77 -17.31
C GLU A 44 -2.65 -11.63 -15.78
N PHE A 45 -1.74 -10.80 -15.27
CA PHE A 45 -1.64 -10.49 -13.84
C PHE A 45 -2.93 -9.87 -13.29
N GLY A 46 -3.52 -8.91 -14.00
CA GLY A 46 -4.77 -8.28 -13.60
C GLY A 46 -5.91 -9.29 -13.46
N THR A 47 -6.05 -10.21 -14.42
CA THR A 47 -7.04 -11.30 -14.34
C THR A 47 -6.78 -12.23 -13.16
N TRP A 48 -5.52 -12.63 -12.95
CA TRP A 48 -5.13 -13.48 -11.82
C TRP A 48 -5.43 -12.78 -10.47
N PHE A 49 -5.02 -11.52 -10.33
CA PHE A 49 -5.22 -10.73 -9.13
C PHE A 49 -6.70 -10.56 -8.82
N PHE A 50 -7.51 -10.22 -9.83
CA PHE A 50 -8.95 -10.08 -9.67
C PHE A 50 -9.62 -11.35 -9.14
N LYS A 51 -9.28 -12.52 -9.71
CA LYS A 51 -9.79 -13.82 -9.25
C LYS A 51 -9.40 -14.09 -7.79
N ARG A 52 -8.13 -13.85 -7.43
CA ARG A 52 -7.64 -14.09 -6.07
C ARG A 52 -8.23 -13.11 -5.05
N LYS A 53 -8.41 -11.84 -5.42
CA LYS A 53 -9.10 -10.82 -4.61
C LYS A 53 -10.53 -11.25 -4.30
N CYS A 54 -11.27 -11.68 -5.32
CA CYS A 54 -12.65 -12.14 -5.13
C CYS A 54 -12.72 -13.36 -4.22
N GLN A 55 -11.82 -14.34 -4.39
CA GLN A 55 -11.73 -15.51 -3.50
C GLN A 55 -11.45 -15.14 -2.05
N LEU A 56 -10.52 -14.20 -1.81
CA LEU A 56 -10.17 -13.75 -0.45
C LEU A 56 -11.35 -13.04 0.24
N LEU A 57 -12.11 -12.24 -0.51
CA LEU A 57 -13.14 -11.35 0.00
C LEU A 57 -14.57 -11.82 -0.30
N GLN A 58 -14.72 -13.10 -0.70
CA GLN A 58 -15.98 -13.67 -1.18
C GLN A 58 -17.13 -13.41 -0.20
N TRP A 59 -16.89 -13.65 1.09
CA TRP A 59 -17.90 -13.44 2.13
C TRP A 59 -18.39 -11.99 2.24
N GLU A 60 -17.51 -11.00 2.04
CA GLU A 60 -17.90 -9.58 2.08
C GLU A 60 -18.63 -9.18 0.80
N ILE A 61 -18.18 -9.68 -0.35
CA ILE A 61 -18.80 -9.43 -1.65
C ILE A 61 -20.23 -9.98 -1.67
N ASP A 62 -20.42 -11.22 -1.22
CA ASP A 62 -21.73 -11.89 -1.19
C ASP A 62 -22.71 -11.16 -0.26
N ARG A 63 -22.21 -10.68 0.89
CA ARG A 63 -23.01 -9.92 1.86
C ARG A 63 -23.48 -8.58 1.29
N ASP A 64 -22.65 -7.89 0.52
CA ASP A 64 -22.98 -6.58 -0.05
C ASP A 64 -23.92 -6.70 -1.26
N GLY A 65 -24.08 -7.90 -1.84
CA GLY A 65 -24.98 -8.15 -2.98
C GLY A 65 -24.58 -7.43 -4.28
N LYS A 66 -23.39 -6.83 -4.33
CA LYS A 66 -22.86 -6.11 -5.50
C LYS A 66 -22.07 -7.06 -6.40
N HIS A 67 -22.10 -6.79 -7.71
CA HIS A 67 -21.29 -7.55 -8.65
C HIS A 67 -19.78 -7.38 -8.32
N PRO A 68 -18.95 -8.45 -8.29
CA PRO A 68 -17.55 -8.39 -7.84
C PRO A 68 -16.68 -7.37 -8.60
N ALA A 69 -17.02 -7.08 -9.86
CA ALA A 69 -16.31 -6.10 -10.68
C ALA A 69 -16.56 -4.64 -10.25
N GLN A 70 -17.67 -4.36 -9.59
CA GLN A 70 -18.03 -3.04 -9.07
C GLN A 70 -17.77 -2.92 -7.55
N TRP A 71 -17.40 -4.03 -6.91
CA TRP A 71 -17.15 -4.07 -5.48
C TRP A 71 -15.70 -3.67 -5.16
N GLU A 72 -15.57 -2.69 -4.29
CA GLU A 72 -14.30 -2.13 -3.86
C GLU A 72 -14.20 -2.10 -2.33
N LYS A 73 -13.01 -2.43 -1.82
CA LYS A 73 -12.65 -2.27 -0.42
C LYS A 73 -11.33 -1.54 -0.31
N LYS A 74 -11.31 -0.50 0.52
CA LYS A 74 -10.10 0.30 0.77
C LYS A 74 -8.98 -0.58 1.33
N GLY A 75 -7.81 -0.56 0.69
CA GLY A 75 -6.65 -1.35 1.14
C GLY A 75 -6.27 -1.07 2.59
N SER A 76 -6.35 0.18 3.05
CA SER A 76 -6.04 0.57 4.42
C SER A 76 -7.01 0.01 5.48
N SER A 77 -8.25 -0.34 5.10
CA SER A 77 -9.20 -1.01 6.01
C SER A 77 -9.01 -2.52 6.01
N LEU A 78 -8.52 -3.10 4.90
CA LEU A 78 -8.17 -4.51 4.82
C LEU A 78 -6.87 -4.80 5.58
N TYR A 79 -5.81 -4.03 5.33
CA TYR A 79 -4.46 -4.21 5.86
C TYR A 79 -4.21 -3.47 7.18
N THR A 80 -5.11 -3.60 8.15
CA THR A 80 -4.85 -3.12 9.51
C THR A 80 -3.96 -4.11 10.26
N VAL A 81 -3.20 -3.64 11.26
CA VAL A 81 -2.38 -4.51 12.13
C VAL A 81 -3.22 -5.64 12.74
N ARG A 82 -4.45 -5.32 13.16
CA ARG A 82 -5.39 -6.30 13.70
C ARG A 82 -5.73 -7.38 12.69
N ASN A 83 -6.10 -7.02 11.46
CA ASN A 83 -6.51 -7.97 10.43
C ASN A 83 -5.33 -8.83 9.99
N VAL A 84 -4.16 -8.21 9.76
CA VAL A 84 -2.94 -8.92 9.37
C VAL A 84 -2.53 -9.92 10.45
N ARG A 85 -2.73 -9.63 11.74
CA ARG A 85 -2.47 -10.59 12.83
C ARG A 85 -3.55 -11.68 12.92
N LYS A 86 -4.82 -11.31 12.80
CA LYS A 86 -5.98 -12.19 13.01
C LYS A 86 -6.21 -13.19 11.87
N TYR A 87 -5.99 -12.81 10.61
CA TYR A 87 -6.38 -13.60 9.44
C TYR A 87 -5.14 -14.12 8.68
N PRO A 88 -4.76 -15.40 8.85
CA PRO A 88 -3.64 -16.00 8.12
C PRO A 88 -3.83 -16.00 6.60
N GLU A 89 -5.08 -16.10 6.12
CA GLU A 89 -5.46 -16.08 4.71
C GLU A 89 -4.99 -14.80 4.03
N LEU A 90 -5.12 -13.66 4.73
CA LEU A 90 -4.66 -12.36 4.24
C LEU A 90 -3.16 -12.39 4.00
N ARG A 91 -2.37 -12.85 4.99
CA ARG A 91 -0.90 -12.96 4.86
C ARG A 91 -0.50 -13.93 3.75
N ARG A 92 -1.18 -15.08 3.65
CA ARG A 92 -0.94 -16.08 2.59
C ARG A 92 -1.22 -15.51 1.20
N PHE A 93 -2.32 -14.77 1.05
CA PHE A 93 -2.65 -14.07 -0.19
C PHE A 93 -1.58 -13.03 -0.54
N THR A 94 -1.16 -12.20 0.42
CA THR A 94 -0.14 -11.15 0.20
C THR A 94 1.20 -11.75 -0.22
N ASN A 95 1.65 -12.83 0.42
CA ASN A 95 2.88 -13.51 0.01
C ASN A 95 2.77 -14.09 -1.40
N ARG A 96 1.62 -14.69 -1.75
CA ARG A 96 1.37 -15.16 -3.13
C ARG A 96 1.35 -14.02 -4.14
N LEU A 97 0.80 -12.86 -3.77
CA LEU A 97 0.82 -11.66 -4.59
C LEU A 97 2.25 -11.22 -4.90
N PHE A 98 3.11 -11.13 -3.89
CA PHE A 98 4.52 -10.78 -4.09
C PHE A 98 5.27 -11.81 -4.93
N ASN A 99 5.05 -13.10 -4.69
CA ASN A 99 5.64 -14.16 -5.52
C ASN A 99 5.20 -14.04 -6.98
N GLN A 100 3.91 -13.82 -7.24
CA GLN A 100 3.39 -13.65 -8.59
C GLN A 100 4.01 -12.43 -9.29
N ILE A 101 4.19 -11.30 -8.57
CA ILE A 101 4.85 -10.10 -9.12
C ILE A 101 6.28 -10.44 -9.55
N ASN A 102 7.03 -11.17 -8.71
CA ASN A 102 8.40 -11.58 -9.03
C ASN A 102 8.45 -12.58 -10.21
N GLU A 103 7.54 -13.56 -10.27
CA GLU A 103 7.42 -14.54 -11.35
C GLU A 103 7.16 -13.89 -12.72
N ILE A 104 6.50 -12.73 -12.75
CA ILE A 104 6.26 -11.97 -13.98
C ILE A 104 7.35 -10.94 -14.29
N SER A 105 8.51 -11.05 -13.63
CA SER A 105 9.63 -10.11 -13.72
C SER A 105 9.25 -8.68 -13.36
N GLY A 106 8.25 -8.53 -12.49
CA GLY A 106 7.93 -7.28 -11.80
C GLY A 106 8.64 -7.20 -10.46
N PHE A 107 8.48 -6.06 -9.79
CA PHE A 107 9.03 -5.85 -8.45
C PHE A 107 8.19 -4.83 -7.68
N VAL A 108 8.26 -4.91 -6.36
CA VAL A 108 7.69 -3.94 -5.42
C VAL A 108 8.84 -3.09 -4.88
N PHE A 109 8.60 -1.80 -4.71
CA PHE A 109 9.58 -0.87 -4.14
C PHE A 109 8.91 0.05 -3.11
N TYR A 110 9.71 0.57 -2.19
CA TYR A 110 9.30 1.62 -1.29
C TYR A 110 10.49 2.50 -0.94
N VAL A 111 10.24 3.79 -0.75
CA VAL A 111 11.18 4.76 -0.22
C VAL A 111 10.47 5.55 0.86
N GLY A 112 11.08 5.68 2.03
CA GLY A 112 10.50 6.38 3.15
C GLY A 112 11.55 7.17 3.90
N MET A 113 11.17 8.37 4.33
CA MET A 113 12.02 9.25 5.12
C MET A 113 11.43 9.43 6.51
N ARG A 114 12.29 9.36 7.52
CA ARG A 114 11.92 9.68 8.89
C ARG A 114 11.73 11.19 9.01
N LYS A 115 10.60 11.60 9.58
CA LYS A 115 10.36 12.97 9.97
C LYS A 115 11.26 13.31 11.15
N THR A 116 12.16 14.24 10.94
CA THR A 116 13.17 14.68 11.93
C THR A 116 13.08 16.16 12.24
N GLU A 117 12.26 16.91 11.50
CA GLU A 117 12.16 18.36 11.67
C GLU A 117 11.39 18.73 12.97
N PRO A 118 11.93 19.67 13.77
CA PRO A 118 11.19 20.26 14.89
C PRO A 118 9.93 20.96 14.38
N LEU A 119 8.89 21.04 15.23
CA LEU A 119 7.60 21.64 14.87
C LEU A 119 7.73 23.05 14.28
N ASP A 120 8.67 23.85 14.79
CA ASP A 120 8.89 25.24 14.39
C ASP A 120 9.57 25.39 13.02
N ALA A 121 10.19 24.30 12.51
CA ALA A 121 10.83 24.27 11.20
C ALA A 121 9.92 23.71 10.10
N HIS A 122 8.78 23.10 10.46
CA HIS A 122 7.88 22.45 9.50
C HIS A 122 7.22 23.47 8.57
N ARG A 123 7.60 23.44 7.30
CA ARG A 123 7.02 24.26 6.24
C ARG A 123 5.96 23.47 5.45
N PRO A 124 4.66 23.79 5.55
CA PRO A 124 3.60 23.01 4.88
C PRO A 124 3.68 23.03 3.35
N ASP A 125 4.38 24.01 2.78
CA ASP A 125 4.68 24.16 1.34
C ASP A 125 5.84 23.29 0.85
N LYS A 126 6.65 22.73 1.77
CA LYS A 126 7.77 21.86 1.43
C LYS A 126 7.46 20.47 1.96
N GLY A 127 7.25 19.50 1.06
CA GLY A 127 7.32 18.09 1.43
C GLY A 127 8.64 17.79 2.16
N PRO A 128 8.71 16.70 2.94
CA PRO A 128 9.90 16.40 3.74
C PRO A 128 11.15 16.45 2.86
N SER A 129 12.17 17.17 3.36
CA SER A 129 13.44 17.41 2.69
C SER A 129 14.07 16.09 2.20
N ILE A 130 14.09 15.86 0.88
CA ILE A 130 14.81 14.73 0.29
C ILE A 130 16.31 15.05 0.37
N LEU A 131 16.98 14.54 1.41
CA LEU A 131 18.43 14.49 1.44
C LEU A 131 18.87 13.42 0.42
N ASN A 132 19.40 13.88 -0.71
CA ASN A 132 20.07 13.01 -1.68
C ASN A 132 21.30 12.39 -0.98
N TYR A 133 21.32 11.06 -0.88
CA TYR A 133 22.53 10.28 -0.59
C TYR A 133 23.19 9.87 -1.90
#